data_AF-A0A6L5FJ59-F1
#
_entry.id   AF-A0A6L5FJ59-F1
#
_cell.length_a   1.000
_cell.length_b   1.000
_cell.length_c   1.000
_cell.angle_alpha   90.00
_cell.angle_beta   90.00
_cell.angle_gamma   90.00
#
_symmetry.space_group_name_H-M   'P 1'
#
loop_
_entity.id
_entity.type
_entity.pdbx_description
1 polymer ?
#
loop_
_entity_poly.entity_id
_entity_poly.type
_entity_poly.pdbx_seq_one_letter_code
_entity_poly.pdbx_strand_id
1 'polypeptide(L)' 'MGGGELRSSFADLTQEQFAARFHLPLGTVRDWEQGAHRPDKAAQVLLTVIAKDPDAVTRALEG' A
#
# COMPACT_ATOMS: atom_id res chain seq x y z
N MET A 1 12.69 2.27 0.66
CA MET A 1 11.33 1.74 0.90
C MET A 1 10.97 0.82 -0.25
N GLY A 2 11.22 -0.48 -0.10
CA GLY A 2 10.89 -1.51 -1.09
C GLY A 2 9.53 -2.15 -0.77
N GLY A 3 8.88 -2.79 -1.75
CA GLY A 3 7.58 -3.44 -1.57
C GLY A 3 7.52 -4.45 -0.41
N GLY A 4 8.67 -5.00 0.02
CA GLY A 4 8.78 -5.92 1.15
C GLY A 4 8.50 -5.32 2.54
N GLU A 5 8.70 -4.02 2.77
CA GLU A 5 8.45 -3.40 4.09
C GLU A 5 6.95 -3.20 4.37
N LEU A 6 6.14 -3.08 3.32
CA LEU A 6 4.68 -3.00 3.44
C LEU A 6 4.08 -4.32 3.91
N ARG A 7 4.62 -5.44 3.43
CA ARG A 7 4.15 -6.79 3.77
C ARG A 7 4.20 -7.07 5.27
N SER A 8 5.25 -6.62 5.96
CA SER A 8 5.41 -6.84 7.41
C SER A 8 4.45 -5.99 8.25
N SER A 9 4.03 -4.83 7.75
CA SER A 9 3.11 -3.93 8.47
C SER A 9 1.63 -4.27 8.25
N PHE A 10 1.32 -5.02 7.18
CA PHE A 10 -0.04 -5.43 6.80
C PHE A 10 -0.17 -6.95 6.66
N ALA A 11 0.58 -7.73 7.44
CA ALA A 11 0.63 -9.19 7.32
C ALA A 11 -0.75 -9.88 7.46
N ASP A 12 -1.69 -9.21 8.13
CA ASP A 12 -3.07 -9.70 8.33
C ASP A 12 -4.02 -9.38 7.16
N LEU A 13 -3.59 -8.62 6.15
CA LEU A 13 -4.38 -8.28 4.96
C LEU A 13 -3.89 -9.06 3.73
N THR A 14 -4.83 -9.58 2.95
CA THR A 14 -4.52 -10.04 1.59
C THR A 14 -4.18 -8.85 0.68
N GLN A 15 -3.52 -9.12 -0.45
CA GLN A 15 -3.26 -8.09 -1.47
C GLN A 15 -4.55 -7.38 -1.92
N GLU A 16 -5.64 -8.13 -2.06
CA GLU A 16 -6.95 -7.56 -2.44
C GLU A 16 -7.51 -6.66 -1.34
N GLN A 17 -7.40 -7.06 -0.08
CA GLN A 17 -7.85 -6.25 1.04
C GLN A 17 -7.03 -4.97 1.19
N PHE A 18 -5.71 -5.05 1.01
CA PHE A 18 -4.83 -3.87 1.02
C PHE A 18 -5.18 -2.91 -0.15
N ALA A 19 -5.31 -3.46 -1.36
CA ALA A 19 -5.66 -2.71 -2.56
C ALA A 19 -7.01 -1.99 -2.39
N ALA A 20 -8.02 -2.71 -1.91
CA ALA A 20 -9.35 -2.16 -1.65
C ALA A 20 -9.31 -1.08 -0.55
N ARG A 21 -8.63 -1.34 0.57
CA ARG A 21 -8.58 -0.41 1.71
C ARG A 21 -7.95 0.93 1.37
N PHE A 22 -6.95 0.94 0.49
CA PHE A 22 -6.21 2.17 0.14
C PHE A 22 -6.49 2.68 -1.28
N HIS A 23 -7.55 2.17 -1.92
CA HIS A 23 -7.96 2.55 -3.29
C HIS A 23 -6.83 2.43 -4.32
N LEU A 24 -5.99 1.40 -4.17
CA LEU A 24 -4.88 1.10 -5.08
C LEU A 24 -5.31 0.01 -6.07
N PRO A 25 -4.88 0.07 -7.35
CA PRO A 25 -5.13 -1.03 -8.27
C PRO A 25 -4.41 -2.30 -7.81
N LEU A 26 -5.13 -3.43 -7.71
CA LEU A 26 -4.56 -4.71 -7.28
C LEU A 26 -3.36 -5.16 -8.13
N GLY A 27 -3.43 -4.94 -9.45
CA GLY A 27 -2.32 -5.24 -10.37
C GLY A 27 -1.05 -4.47 -10.00
N THR A 28 -1.20 -3.18 -9.69
CA THR A 28 -0.09 -2.32 -9.27
C THR A 28 0.52 -2.77 -7.94
N VAL A 29 -0.31 -3.15 -6.96
CA VAL A 29 0.18 -3.69 -5.68
C VAL A 29 0.98 -4.97 -5.90
N ARG A 30 0.49 -5.87 -6.77
CA ARG A 30 1.20 -7.11 -7.15
C ARG A 30 2.53 -6.82 -7.83
N ASP A 31 2.57 -5.89 -8.77
CA ASP A 31 3.79 -5.53 -9.49
C ASP A 31 4.85 -4.97 -8.55
N TRP A 32 4.45 -4.19 -7.53
CA TRP A 32 5.35 -3.65 -6.52
C TRP A 32 5.91 -4.71 -5.58
N GLU A 33 5.05 -5.62 -5.09
CA GLU A 33 5.47 -6.70 -4.19
C GLU A 33 6.38 -7.71 -4.89
N GLN A 34 6.12 -8.01 -6.16
CA GLN A 34 6.94 -8.92 -6.97
C GLN A 34 8.23 -8.25 -7.50
N GLY A 35 8.37 -6.93 -7.29
CA GLY A 35 9.52 -6.16 -7.77
C GLY A 35 9.56 -5.96 -9.28
N ALA A 36 8.46 -6.29 -9.99
CA ALA A 36 8.31 -6.07 -11.42
C ALA A 36 8.37 -4.57 -11.75
N HIS A 37 7.78 -3.74 -10.89
CA HIS A 37 7.83 -2.27 -11.00
C HIS A 37 8.11 -1.61 -9.65
N ARG A 38 8.81 -0.48 -9.67
CA ARG A 38 8.98 0.35 -8.48
C ARG A 38 7.84 1.38 -8.40
N PRO A 39 7.26 1.62 -7.20
CA PRO A 39 6.33 2.72 -7.01
C PRO A 39 6.99 4.04 -7.37
N ASP A 40 6.25 4.94 -8.00
CA ASP A 40 6.71 6.31 -8.26
C ASP A 40 6.84 7.12 -6.95
N LYS A 41 7.25 8.39 -7.06
CA LYS A 41 7.44 9.23 -5.86
C LYS A 41 6.14 9.45 -5.08
N ALA A 42 5.00 9.62 -5.75
CA ALA A 42 3.73 9.87 -5.08
C ALA A 42 3.26 8.61 -4.34
N ALA A 43 3.35 7.45 -5.00
CA ALA A 43 3.09 6.15 -4.41
C ALA A 43 4.02 5.90 -3.20
N GLN A 44 5.32 6.18 -3.30
CA GLN A 44 6.24 6.03 -2.17
C GLN A 44 5.86 6.90 -0.97
N VAL A 45 5.41 8.14 -1.20
CA VAL A 45 4.91 9.02 -0.13
C VAL A 45 3.66 8.44 0.50
N LEU A 46 2.67 8.04 -0.29
CA LEU A 46 1.44 7.43 0.20
C LEU A 46 1.73 6.17 1.03
N LEU A 47 2.55 5.27 0.50
CA LEU A 47 2.96 4.03 1.17
C LEU A 47 3.70 4.31 2.49
N THR A 48 4.48 5.40 2.56
CA THR A 48 5.13 5.84 3.80
C THR A 48 4.13 6.34 4.84
N VAL A 49 3.09 7.06 4.42
CA VAL A 49 2.03 7.54 5.33
C VAL A 49 1.17 6.36 5.80
N ILE A 50 0.78 5.47 4.89
CA ILE A 50 0.05 4.23 5.19
C ILE A 50 0.79 3.40 6.23
N ALA A 51 2.12 3.23 6.09
CA ALA A 51 2.92 2.47 7.06
C ALA A 51 3.00 3.14 8.45
N LYS A 52 2.81 4.46 8.53
CA LYS A 52 2.87 5.22 9.80
C LYS A 52 1.52 5.29 10.51
N ASP A 53 0.45 5.53 9.77
CA ASP A 53 -0.91 5.67 10.31
C ASP A 53 -1.96 5.20 9.28
N PRO A 54 -2.16 3.87 9.16
CA PRO A 54 -3.10 3.31 8.18
C PRO A 54 -4.56 3.69 8.49
N ASP A 55 -4.90 3.90 9.76
CA ASP A 55 -6.25 4.26 10.16
C ASP A 55 -6.57 5.70 9.79
N ALA A 56 -5.62 6.64 9.92
CA ALA A 56 -5.80 8.01 9.42
C ALA A 56 -5.98 8.05 7.91
N VAL A 57 -5.20 7.26 7.15
CA VAL A 57 -5.37 7.19 5.70
C VAL A 57 -6.74 6.60 5.35
N THR A 58 -7.16 5.53 6.04
CA THR A 58 -8.49 4.92 5.83
C THR A 58 -9.59 5.96 6.06
N ARG A 59 -9.58 6.66 7.21
CA ARG A 59 -10.54 7.73 7.52
C ARG A 59 -10.55 8.86 6.48
N ALA A 60 -9.38 9.21 5.95
CA ALA A 60 -9.25 10.27 4.95
C ALA A 60 -9.80 9.86 3.57
N LEU A 61 -9.85 8.57 3.26
CA LEU A 61 -10.38 8.03 2.01
C LEU A 61 -11.89 7.74 2.06
N GLU A 62 -12.47 7.64 3.26
CA GLU A 62 -13.90 7.39 3.51
C GLU A 62 -14.75 8.67 3.60
N GLY A 63 -14.12 9.85 3.60
CA GLY A 63 -14.79 11.17 3.64
C GLY A 63 -15.06 11.75 2.27
#